data_AF-A0A7C3V3Y6-F1
#
_entry.id   AF-A0A7C3V3Y6-F1
#
_cell.length_a   1.000
_cell.length_b   1.000
_cell.length_c   1.000
_cell.angle_alpha   90.00
_cell.angle_beta   90.00
_cell.angle_gamma   90.00
#
_symmetry.space_group_name_H-M   'P 1'
#
loop_
_entity.id
_entity.type
_entity.pdbx_description
1 polymer ?
#
loop_
_entity_poly.entity_id
_entity_poly.type
_entity_poly.pdbx_seq_one_letter_code
_entity_poly.pdbx_strand_id
1 'polypeptide(L)'
;MWLRLILLAFMMGGISDTIWKLFAEITHGTGANTYLFVFHLAVLVCAGLLVIMRKKKIRMLEAGYGFLIGITLGTGGILSMQALIRLPGIVYFPIINGCSLILVAVFARIFWKEKLERRQLIGLIIACASVVLIAWK
;
A
#
# COMPACT_ATOMS: atom_id res chain seq x y z
N MET A 1 -10.36 18.58 10.70
CA MET A 1 -8.99 18.69 10.13
C MET A 1 -8.50 17.35 9.59
N TRP A 2 -8.52 16.27 10.38
CA TRP A 2 -8.08 14.93 9.98
C TRP A 2 -8.83 14.32 8.79
N LEU A 3 -10.16 14.50 8.70
CA LEU A 3 -10.96 13.96 7.59
C LEU A 3 -10.48 14.45 6.22
N ARG A 4 -10.08 15.72 6.11
CA ARG A 4 -9.56 16.29 4.84
C ARG A 4 -8.26 15.61 4.41
N LEU A 5 -7.40 15.27 5.37
CA LEU A 5 -6.14 14.56 5.08
C LEU A 5 -6.42 13.16 4.56
N ILE A 6 -7.41 12.46 5.15
CA ILE A 6 -7.82 11.12 4.68
C ILE A 6 -8.42 11.19 3.28
N LEU A 7 -9.29 12.16 3.00
CA LEU A 7 -9.87 12.34 1.67
C LEU A 7 -8.81 12.63 0.61
N LEU A 8 -7.83 13.48 0.93
CA LEU A 8 -6.73 13.76 0.02
C LEU A 8 -5.84 12.52 -0.20
N ALA A 9 -5.54 11.77 0.87
CA ALA A 9 -4.79 10.53 0.77
C ALA A 9 -5.52 9.47 -0.06
N PHE A 10 -6.84 9.36 0.09
CA PHE A 10 -7.69 8.51 -0.73
C PHE A 10 -7.60 8.89 -2.22
N MET A 11 -7.72 10.18 -2.55
CA MET A 11 -7.63 10.63 -3.95
C MET A 11 -6.25 10.35 -4.54
N MET A 12 -5.18 10.72 -3.82
CA MET A 12 -3.80 10.51 -4.26
C MET A 12 -3.48 9.01 -4.41
N GLY A 13 -3.94 8.18 -3.46
CA GLY A 13 -3.78 6.73 -3.49
C GLY A 13 -4.49 6.10 -4.68
N GLY A 14 -5.76 6.44 -4.93
CA GLY A 14 -6.51 5.92 -6.07
C GLY A 14 -5.91 6.33 -7.42
N ILE A 15 -5.41 7.57 -7.54
CA ILE A 15 -4.71 8.01 -8.75
C ILE A 15 -3.41 7.21 -8.94
N SER A 16 -2.63 7.03 -7.87
CA SER A 16 -1.39 6.25 -7.89
C SER A 16 -1.65 4.81 -8.35
N ASP A 17 -2.65 4.14 -7.77
CA ASP A 17 -3.04 2.78 -8.13
C ASP A 17 -3.52 2.67 -9.59
N THR A 18 -4.25 3.68 -10.06
CA THR A 18 -4.70 3.74 -11.47
C THR A 18 -3.52 3.88 -12.43
N ILE A 19 -2.55 4.75 -12.12
CA ILE A 19 -1.32 4.90 -12.91
C ILE A 19 -0.52 3.58 -12.91
N TRP A 20 -0.44 2.91 -11.76
CA TRP A 20 0.25 1.63 -11.65
C TRP A 20 -0.41 0.56 -12.55
N LYS A 21 -1.75 0.47 -12.54
CA LYS A 21 -2.48 -0.44 -13.43
C LYS A 21 -2.31 -0.06 -14.91
N LEU A 22 -2.43 1.22 -15.24
CA LEU A 22 -2.24 1.73 -16.60
C LEU A 22 -0.87 1.35 -17.14
N PHE A 23 0.18 1.50 -16.33
CA PHE A 23 1.54 1.14 -16.73
C PHE A 23 1.68 -0.38 -16.96
N ALA A 24 1.07 -1.21 -16.11
CA ALA A 24 1.05 -2.66 -16.30
C ALA A 24 0.40 -3.07 -17.65
N GLU A 25 -0.68 -2.39 -18.04
CA GLU A 25 -1.39 -2.65 -19.30
C GLU A 25 -0.60 -2.17 -20.53
N ILE A 26 -0.11 -0.92 -20.53
CA ILE A 26 0.61 -0.34 -21.67
C ILE A 26 1.90 -1.11 -21.98
N THR A 27 2.62 -1.53 -20.95
CA THR A 27 3.91 -2.21 -21.13
C THR A 27 3.77 -3.73 -21.28
N HIS A 28 2.55 -4.27 -21.19
CA HIS A 28 2.29 -5.70 -21.09
C HIS A 28 3.21 -6.39 -20.05
N GLY A 29 3.50 -5.68 -18.95
CA GLY A 29 4.39 -6.12 -17.88
C GLY A 29 5.91 -6.04 -18.14
N THR A 30 6.36 -5.74 -19.36
CA THR A 30 7.79 -5.72 -19.72
C THR A 30 8.59 -4.59 -19.03
N GLY A 31 7.90 -3.51 -18.62
CA GLY A 31 8.50 -2.36 -17.93
C GLY A 31 8.35 -2.38 -16.40
N ALA A 32 7.76 -3.42 -15.82
CA ALA A 32 7.33 -3.46 -14.42
C ALA A 32 8.45 -3.11 -13.42
N ASN A 33 9.62 -3.74 -13.59
CA ASN A 33 10.77 -3.52 -12.72
C ASN A 33 11.33 -2.09 -12.88
N THR A 34 11.37 -1.59 -14.11
CA THR A 34 11.81 -0.22 -14.41
C THR A 34 10.90 0.81 -13.76
N TYR A 35 9.57 0.62 -13.84
CA TYR A 35 8.61 1.49 -13.17
C TYR A 35 8.80 1.49 -11.65
N LEU A 36 8.88 0.30 -11.04
CA LEU A 36 9.10 0.19 -9.60
C LEU A 36 10.41 0.86 -9.17
N PHE A 37 11.48 0.67 -9.94
CA PHE A 37 12.77 1.31 -9.67
C PHE A 37 12.66 2.83 -9.73
N VAL A 38 12.11 3.39 -10.81
CA VAL A 38 11.95 4.84 -10.99
C VAL A 38 11.05 5.43 -9.90
N PHE A 39 9.96 4.74 -9.55
CA PHE A 39 9.05 5.16 -8.48
C PHE A 39 9.78 5.27 -7.13
N HIS A 40 10.52 4.22 -6.72
CA HIS A 40 11.25 4.23 -5.46
C HIS A 40 12.43 5.21 -5.47
N LEU A 41 13.07 5.41 -6.63
CA LEU A 41 14.11 6.42 -6.79
C LEU A 41 13.55 7.84 -6.61
N ALA A 42 12.37 8.13 -7.18
CA ALA A 42 11.71 9.42 -7.00
C ALA A 42 11.36 9.67 -5.52
N VAL A 43 10.85 8.65 -4.83
CA VAL A 43 10.58 8.73 -3.38
C VAL A 43 11.87 8.98 -2.59
N LEU A 44 12.97 8.30 -2.91
CA LEU A 44 14.27 8.49 -2.27
C LEU A 44 14.79 9.93 -2.44
N VAL A 45 14.71 10.48 -3.65
CA VAL A 45 15.13 11.86 -3.94
C VAL A 45 14.27 12.86 -3.16
N CYS A 46 12.94 12.74 -3.23
CA CYS A 46 12.03 13.63 -2.53
C CYS A 46 12.21 13.58 -1.01
N ALA A 47 12.28 12.38 -0.43
CA ALA A 47 12.48 12.21 1.01
C ALA A 47 13.87 12.69 1.45
N GLY A 48 14.92 12.40 0.66
CA GLY A 48 16.29 12.85 0.93
C GLY A 48 16.41 14.38 0.92
N LEU A 49 15.82 15.04 -0.07
CA LEU A 49 15.76 16.51 -0.13
C LEU A 49 15.06 17.08 1.10
N LEU A 50 13.93 16.50 1.51
CA LEU A 50 13.22 16.95 2.72
C LEU A 50 14.07 16.80 3.99
N VAL A 51 14.82 15.71 4.14
CA VAL A 51 15.72 15.51 5.29
C VAL A 51 16.79 16.60 5.32
N ILE A 52 17.41 16.89 4.18
CA ILE A 52 18.44 17.93 4.03
C ILE A 52 17.86 19.31 4.35
N MET A 53 16.74 19.68 3.72
CA MET A 53 16.08 20.98 3.90
C MET A 53 15.64 21.21 5.36
N ARG A 54 15.18 20.15 6.03
CA ARG A 54 14.74 20.19 7.43
C ARG A 54 15.88 19.99 8.43
N LYS A 55 17.13 19.79 7.96
CA LYS A 55 18.31 19.52 8.78
C LYS A 55 18.06 18.43 9.82
N LYS A 56 17.29 17.41 9.46
CA LYS A 56 16.92 16.31 10.36
C LYS A 56 18.08 15.33 10.48
N LYS A 57 18.46 14.98 11.71
CA LYS A 57 19.42 13.91 11.97
C LYS A 57 18.68 12.58 11.98
N ILE A 58 19.12 11.62 11.18
CA ILE A 58 18.57 10.27 11.12
C ILE A 58 19.19 9.46 12.26
N ARG A 59 18.37 8.90 13.15
CA ARG A 59 18.83 7.99 14.19
C ARG A 59 19.00 6.57 13.63
N MET A 60 19.92 5.78 14.17
CA MET A 60 20.15 4.42 13.69
C MET A 60 18.90 3.53 13.80
N LEU A 61 18.08 3.75 14.84
CA LEU A 61 16.79 3.08 15.00
C LEU A 61 15.81 3.43 13.87
N GLU A 62 15.75 4.71 13.48
CA GLU A 62 14.89 5.20 12.39
C GLU A 62 15.37 4.61 11.05
N ALA A 63 16.69 4.54 10.84
CA ALA A 63 17.26 3.87 9.68
C ALA A 63 16.93 2.37 9.66
N GLY A 64 16.96 1.69 10.81
CA GLY A 64 16.57 0.29 10.94
C GLY A 64 15.09 0.05 10.57
N TYR A 65 14.17 0.85 11.10
CA TYR A 65 12.76 0.77 10.71
C TYR A 65 12.55 1.12 9.24
N GLY A 66 13.24 2.15 8.73
CA GLY A 66 13.19 2.54 7.32
C GLY A 66 13.67 1.42 6.39
N PHE A 67 14.72 0.69 6.79
CA PHE A 67 15.23 -0.46 6.05
C PHE A 67 14.23 -1.61 6.02
N LEU A 68 13.62 -1.96 7.16
CA LEU A 68 12.58 -2.99 7.24
C LEU A 68 11.34 -2.63 6.40
N ILE A 69 10.92 -1.37 6.45
CA ILE A 69 9.83 -0.85 5.62
C ILE A 69 10.21 -0.90 4.14
N GLY A 70 11.45 -0.53 3.79
CA GLY A 70 11.95 -0.57 2.42
C GLY A 70 11.98 -1.98 1.84
N ILE A 71 12.44 -2.98 2.60
CA ILE A 71 12.42 -4.39 2.18
C ILE A 71 10.99 -4.88 1.96
N THR A 72 10.09 -4.61 2.92
CA THR A 72 8.70 -5.08 2.82
C THR A 72 7.93 -4.40 1.69
N LEU A 73 8.09 -3.09 1.48
CA LEU A 73 7.51 -2.36 0.34
C LEU A 73 8.12 -2.80 -1.00
N GLY A 74 9.44 -2.98 -1.07
CA GLY A 74 10.11 -3.38 -2.31
C GLY A 74 9.69 -4.78 -2.76
N THR A 75 9.80 -5.76 -1.85
CA THR A 75 9.35 -7.15 -2.11
C THR A 75 7.85 -7.21 -2.37
N GLY A 76 7.05 -6.54 -1.54
CA GLY A 76 5.60 -6.44 -1.70
C GLY A 76 5.21 -5.83 -3.04
N GLY A 77 5.90 -4.77 -3.49
CA GLY A 77 5.67 -4.11 -4.76
C GLY A 77 5.98 -5.00 -5.97
N ILE A 78 7.06 -5.78 -5.92
CA ILE A 78 7.39 -6.76 -6.97
C ILE A 78 6.31 -7.84 -7.06
N LEU A 79 5.93 -8.45 -5.94
CA LEU A 79 4.89 -9.49 -5.89
C LEU A 79 3.52 -8.94 -6.34
N SER A 80 3.20 -7.73 -5.90
CA SER A 80 1.99 -6.97 -6.26
C SER A 80 1.91 -6.77 -7.77
N MET A 81 2.97 -6.27 -8.39
CA MET A 81 3.01 -6.04 -9.83
C MET A 81 2.91 -7.35 -10.63
N GLN A 82 3.56 -8.40 -10.17
CA GLN A 82 3.46 -9.74 -10.75
C GLN A 82 2.04 -10.32 -10.68
N ALA A 83 1.29 -10.05 -9.62
CA ALA A 83 -0.11 -10.42 -9.51
C ALA A 83 -1.01 -9.53 -10.41
N LEU A 84 -0.75 -8.23 -10.45
CA LEU A 84 -1.51 -7.24 -11.22
C LEU A 84 -1.45 -7.46 -12.74
N ILE A 85 -0.34 -8.00 -13.24
CA ILE A 85 -0.18 -8.36 -14.67
C ILE A 85 -1.01 -9.61 -15.02
N ARG A 86 -1.25 -10.50 -14.05
CA ARG A 86 -1.97 -11.78 -14.26
C ARG A 86 -3.46 -11.69 -13.93
N LEU A 87 -3.87 -10.72 -13.13
CA LEU A 87 -5.24 -10.56 -12.65
C LEU A 87 -5.86 -9.26 -13.20
N PRO A 88 -7.16 -9.27 -13.52
CA PRO A 88 -7.87 -8.04 -13.84
C PRO A 88 -7.90 -7.14 -12.60
N GLY A 89 -7.77 -5.82 -12.82
CA GLY A 89 -7.71 -4.84 -11.72
C GLY A 89 -8.92 -4.88 -10.79
N ILE A 90 -10.10 -5.18 -11.34
CA ILE A 90 -11.36 -5.33 -10.60
C ILE A 90 -11.32 -6.47 -9.57
N VAL A 91 -10.45 -7.46 -9.75
CA VAL A 91 -10.23 -8.55 -8.78
C VAL A 91 -9.04 -8.23 -7.89
N TYR A 92 -7.92 -7.77 -8.48
CA TYR A 92 -6.69 -7.50 -7.75
C TYR A 92 -6.85 -6.44 -6.65
N PHE A 93 -7.39 -5.26 -6.97
CA PHE A 93 -7.41 -4.14 -6.03
C PHE A 93 -8.32 -4.39 -4.81
N PRO A 94 -9.52 -4.96 -4.95
CA PRO A 94 -10.34 -5.32 -3.79
C PRO A 94 -9.67 -6.37 -2.90
N ILE A 95 -8.99 -7.36 -3.47
CA ILE A 95 -8.29 -8.38 -2.68
C ILE A 95 -7.13 -7.76 -1.89
N ILE A 96 -6.21 -7.04 -2.55
CA ILE A 96 -5.02 -6.52 -1.88
C ILE A 96 -5.38 -5.49 -0.81
N ASN A 97 -6.29 -4.57 -1.12
CA ASN A 97 -6.69 -3.50 -0.20
C ASN A 97 -7.59 -4.04 0.92
N GLY A 98 -8.49 -4.97 0.62
CA GLY A 98 -9.35 -5.60 1.62
C GLY A 98 -8.55 -6.48 2.60
N CYS A 99 -7.67 -7.34 2.09
CA CYS A 99 -6.79 -8.16 2.95
C CYS A 99 -5.84 -7.29 3.77
N SER A 100 -5.27 -6.22 3.19
CA SER A 100 -4.42 -5.27 3.91
C SER A 100 -5.18 -4.58 5.04
N LEU A 101 -6.41 -4.09 4.79
CA LEU A 101 -7.28 -3.52 5.81
C LEU A 101 -7.50 -4.52 6.97
N ILE A 102 -7.77 -5.79 6.65
CA ILE A 102 -8.00 -6.83 7.66
C ILE A 102 -6.75 -7.07 8.49
N LEU A 103 -5.59 -7.22 7.84
CA LEU A 103 -4.32 -7.40 8.54
C LEU A 103 -4.01 -6.21 9.45
N VAL A 104 -4.13 -4.98 8.95
CA VAL A 104 -3.88 -3.77 9.75
C VAL A 104 -4.78 -3.72 10.98
N ALA A 105 -6.08 -4.03 10.85
CA ALA A 105 -7.01 -4.05 11.98
C ALA A 105 -6.65 -5.13 13.03
N VAL A 106 -6.24 -6.31 12.58
CA VAL A 106 -5.78 -7.39 13.47
C VAL A 106 -4.50 -7.01 14.20
N PHE A 107 -3.50 -6.48 13.48
CA PHE A 107 -2.23 -6.05 14.08
C PHE A 107 -2.42 -4.86 15.03
N ALA A 108 -3.29 -3.90 14.71
CA ALA A 108 -3.67 -2.80 15.59
C ALA A 108 -4.20 -3.33 16.94
N ARG A 109 -5.06 -4.35 16.91
CA ARG A 109 -5.55 -4.99 18.12
C ARG A 109 -4.46 -5.78 18.88
N ILE A 110 -3.59 -6.51 18.19
CA ILE A 110 -2.57 -7.36 18.85
C ILE A 110 -1.44 -6.52 19.46
N PHE A 111 -0.85 -5.61 18.68
CA PHE A 111 0.35 -4.88 19.06
C PHE A 111 0.03 -3.59 19.82
N TRP A 112 -1.00 -2.85 19.39
CA TRP A 112 -1.41 -1.58 20.02
C TRP A 112 -2.57 -1.74 21.01
N LYS A 113 -3.11 -2.95 21.17
CA LYS A 113 -4.21 -3.26 22.11
C LYS A 113 -5.45 -2.39 21.86
N GLU A 114 -5.64 -1.96 20.61
CA GLU A 114 -6.82 -1.19 20.23
C GLU A 114 -8.08 -2.04 20.35
N LYS A 115 -9.11 -1.48 21.00
CA LYS A 115 -10.39 -2.16 21.18
C LYS A 115 -11.21 -2.02 19.91
N LEU A 116 -11.49 -3.15 19.27
CA LEU A 116 -12.44 -3.22 18.17
C LEU A 116 -13.86 -3.29 18.74
N GLU A 117 -14.66 -2.27 18.45
CA GLU A 117 -16.09 -2.27 18.77
C GLU A 117 -16.85 -3.30 17.94
N ARG A 118 -18.01 -3.75 18.43
CA ARG A 118 -18.86 -4.72 17.72
C ARG A 118 -19.18 -4.28 16.28
N ARG A 119 -19.41 -2.98 16.07
CA ARG A 119 -19.69 -2.41 14.74
C ARG A 119 -18.50 -2.52 13.79
N GLN A 120 -17.29 -2.29 14.29
CA GLN A 120 -16.05 -2.41 13.50
C GLN A 120 -15.79 -3.88 13.13
N LEU A 121 -16.07 -4.82 14.05
CA LEU A 121 -15.96 -6.25 13.78
C LEU A 121 -16.95 -6.70 12.69
N ILE A 122 -18.21 -6.24 12.76
CA ILE A 122 -19.20 -6.53 11.71
C ILE A 122 -18.73 -5.99 10.37
N GLY A 123 -18.25 -4.74 10.33
CA GLY A 123 -17.69 -4.15 9.11
C GLY A 123 -16.52 -4.96 8.54
N LEU A 124 -15.65 -5.48 9.42
CA LEU A 124 -14.53 -6.33 9.03
C LEU A 124 -14.99 -7.66 8.43
N ILE A 125 -15.99 -8.31 9.03
CA ILE A 125 -16.58 -9.56 8.51
C ILE A 125 -17.21 -9.33 7.13
N ILE A 126 -17.94 -8.22 6.96
CA ILE A 126 -18.52 -7.84 5.67
C ILE A 126 -17.41 -7.59 4.64
N ALA A 127 -16.34 -6.90 5.02
CA ALA A 127 -15.19 -6.68 4.13
C ALA A 127 -14.55 -8.01 3.70
N CYS A 128 -14.35 -8.96 4.62
CA CYS A 128 -13.88 -10.30 4.29
C CYS A 128 -14.81 -11.00 3.28
N ALA A 129 -16.11 -10.98 3.53
CA ALA A 129 -17.09 -11.60 2.65
C ALA A 129 -17.07 -10.98 1.24
N SER A 130 -17.00 -9.65 1.15
CA SER A 130 -16.88 -8.93 -0.13
C SER A 130 -15.61 -9.32 -0.90
N VAL A 131 -14.47 -9.42 -0.22
CA VAL A 131 -13.21 -9.87 -0.85
C VAL A 131 -13.35 -11.28 -1.40
N VAL A 132 -13.93 -12.20 -0.63
CA VAL A 132 -14.15 -13.59 -1.07
C VAL A 132 -15.08 -13.63 -2.28
N LEU A 133 -16.20 -12.90 -2.26
CA LEU A 133 -17.14 -12.85 -3.37
C LEU A 133 -16.53 -12.27 -4.65
N ILE A 134 -15.68 -11.25 -4.55
CA ILE A 134 -14.98 -10.67 -5.70
C ILE A 134 -13.88 -11.61 -6.22
N ALA A 135 -13.22 -12.34 -5.33
CA ALA A 135 -12.18 -13.30 -5.69
C ALA A 135 -12.73 -14.60 -6.29
N TRP A 136 -13.98 -14.94 -5.98
CA TRP A 136 -14.65 -16.14 -6.44
C TRP A 136 -14.90 -16.06 -7.96
N LYS A 137 -14.15 -16.88 -8.71
CA LYS A 137 -14.35 -17.14 -10.13
C LYS A 137 -14.86 -18.56 -10.32
#